data_AF-A0A645G3W5-F1
#
_entry.id   AF-A0A645G3W5-F1
#
_cell.length_a   1.000
_cell.length_b   1.000
_cell.length_c   1.000
_cell.angle_alpha   90.00
_cell.angle_beta   90.00
_cell.angle_gamma   90.00
#
_symmetry.space_group_name_H-M   'P 1'
#
loop_
_entity.id
_entity.type
_entity.pdbx_description
1 polymer ?
#
loop_
_entity_poly.entity_id
_entity_poly.type
_entity_poly.pdbx_seq_one_letter_code
_entity_poly.pdbx_strand_id
1 'polypeptide(L)' 'MTLLDKIIYVADYIEPGRNFPGVEDAREIALVDLDEAVAFETKHTLAHLIEQEQQIYPKTIETYNHWVAKK' A
#
# COMPACT_ATOMS: atom_id res chain seq x y z
N MET A 1 12.54 0.25 2.22
CA MET A 1 11.85 -0.49 3.29
C MET A 1 12.62 -1.78 3.53
N THR A 2 12.91 -2.11 4.78
CA THR A 2 13.42 -3.44 5.17
C THR A 2 12.31 -4.49 5.05
N LEU A 3 12.64 -5.78 5.18
CA LEU A 3 11.63 -6.85 5.20
C LEU A 3 10.59 -6.62 6.32
N LEU A 4 11.05 -6.27 7.53
CA LEU A 4 10.15 -6.02 8.65
C LEU A 4 9.23 -4.82 8.39
N ASP A 5 9.76 -3.73 7.82
CA ASP A 5 8.96 -2.56 7.48
C ASP A 5 7.80 -2.94 6.56
N LYS A 6 8.09 -3.76 5.53
CA LYS A 6 7.07 -4.23 4.57
C LYS A 6 6.03 -5.12 5.24
N ILE A 7 6.46 -6.05 6.11
CA ILE A 7 5.54 -6.94 6.83
C ILE A 7 4.55 -6.12 7.68
N ILE A 8 5.05 -5.17 8.47
CA ILE A 8 4.19 -4.37 9.34
C ILE A 8 3.27 -3.45 8.54
N TYR A 9 3.79 -2.82 7.48
CA TYR A 9 3.02 -1.95 6.60
C TYR A 9 1.84 -2.69 5.95
N VAL A 10 2.12 -3.81 5.26
CA VAL A 10 1.09 -4.60 4.59
C VAL A 10 0.13 -5.23 5.60
N ALA A 11 0.61 -5.68 6.76
CA ALA A 11 -0.26 -6.29 7.78
C ALA A 11 -1.34 -5.32 8.29
N ASP A 12 -1.04 -4.04 8.51
CA ASP A 12 -2.04 -3.03 8.92
C ASP A 12 -3.14 -2.84 7.87
N TYR A 13 -2.78 -2.98 6.59
CA TYR A 13 -3.70 -2.82 5.48
C TYR A 13 -4.59 -4.04 5.24
N ILE A 14 -4.08 -5.26 5.45
CA ILE A 14 -4.78 -6.50 5.07
C ILE A 14 -5.37 -7.31 6.23
N GLU A 15 -5.22 -6.86 7.49
CA GLU A 15 -5.65 -7.63 8.65
C GLU A 15 -7.15 -8.02 8.59
N PRO A 16 -7.57 -9.13 9.24
CA PRO A 16 -8.91 -9.70 9.06
C PRO A 16 -10.09 -8.78 9.40
N GLY A 17 -9.88 -7.80 10.29
CA GLY A 17 -10.86 -6.80 10.68
C GLY A 17 -11.09 -5.68 9.67
N ARG A 18 -10.20 -5.52 8.67
CA ARG A 18 -10.36 -4.53 7.60
C ARG A 18 -11.42 -4.99 6.59
N ASN A 19 -12.32 -4.07 6.25
CA ASN A 19 -13.35 -4.26 5.24
C ASN A 19 -13.53 -2.98 4.41
N PHE A 20 -12.91 -2.93 3.23
CA PHE A 20 -12.99 -1.81 2.30
C PHE A 20 -12.76 -2.29 0.86
N PRO A 21 -13.17 -1.52 -0.16
CA PRO A 21 -12.97 -1.91 -1.56
C PRO A 21 -11.49 -2.17 -1.90
N GLY A 22 -11.18 -3.34 -2.45
CA GLY A 22 -9.82 -3.74 -2.84
C GLY A 22 -8.99 -4.40 -1.74
N VAL A 23 -9.53 -4.62 -0.53
CA VAL A 23 -8.80 -5.33 0.54
C VAL A 23 -8.55 -6.81 0.21
N GLU A 24 -9.47 -7.48 -0.48
CA GLU A 24 -9.29 -8.89 -0.89
C GLU A 24 -8.18 -9.02 -1.94
N ASP A 25 -8.14 -8.12 -2.93
CA ASP A 25 -7.06 -8.09 -3.92
C ASP A 25 -5.70 -7.88 -3.24
N ALA A 26 -5.62 -6.97 -2.26
CA ALA A 26 -4.41 -6.74 -1.47
C ALA A 26 -3.97 -8.00 -0.71
N ARG A 27 -4.92 -8.77 -0.14
CA ARG A 27 -4.65 -10.04 0.54
C ARG A 27 -4.10 -11.09 -0.43
N GLU A 28 -4.72 -11.24 -1.60
CA GLU A 28 -4.25 -12.18 -2.63
C GLU A 28 -2.84 -11.83 -3.12
N ILE A 29 -2.57 -10.54 -3.38
CA ILE A 29 -1.25 -10.07 -3.80
C ILE A 29 -0.21 -10.34 -2.70
N ALA A 30 -0.53 -10.07 -1.44
CA ALA A 30 0.39 -10.29 -0.31
C ALA A 30 0.78 -11.76 -0.09
N LEU A 31 -0.06 -12.71 -0.54
CA LEU A 31 0.28 -14.13 -0.52
C LEU A 31 1.30 -14.53 -1.60
N VAL A 32 1.42 -13.72 -2.66
CA VAL A 32 2.28 -14.00 -3.81
C VAL A 32 3.58 -13.21 -3.75
N ASP A 33 3.49 -11.90 -3.54
CA ASP A 33 4.65 -10.99 -3.52
C ASP A 33 4.41 -9.79 -2.61
N LEU A 34 5.28 -9.65 -1.61
CA LEU A 34 5.19 -8.59 -0.61
C LEU A 34 5.55 -7.20 -1.17
N ASP A 35 6.43 -7.11 -2.17
CA ASP A 35 6.78 -5.84 -2.83
C ASP A 35 5.62 -5.35 -3.71
N GLU A 36 4.94 -6.26 -4.39
CA GLU A 36 3.70 -5.94 -5.12
C GLU A 36 2.58 -5.50 -4.18
N ALA A 37 2.46 -6.11 -2.99
CA ALA A 37 1.48 -5.69 -1.99
C ALA A 37 1.74 -4.26 -1.49
N VAL A 38 3.00 -3.92 -1.22
CA VAL A 38 3.41 -2.54 -0.87
C VAL A 38 3.06 -1.57 -2.01
N ALA A 39 3.33 -1.94 -3.26
CA ALA A 39 3.01 -1.11 -4.41
C ALA A 39 1.49 -0.90 -4.55
N PHE A 40 0.71 -1.97 -4.39
CA PHE A 40 -0.75 -1.92 -4.43
C PHE A 40 -1.31 -1.00 -3.35
N GLU A 41 -0.96 -1.24 -2.09
CA GLU A 41 -1.42 -0.43 -0.95
C GLU A 41 -1.04 1.05 -1.12
N THR A 42 0.22 1.33 -1.48
CA THR A 42 0.72 2.70 -1.62
C THR A 42 -0.04 3.46 -2.71
N LYS A 43 -0.28 2.81 -3.86
CA LYS A 43 -1.04 3.41 -4.98
C LYS A 43 -2.47 3.73 -4.57
N HIS A 44 -3.15 2.80 -3.90
CA HIS A 44 -4.55 2.98 -3.50
C HIS A 44 -4.70 4.01 -2.39
N THR A 45 -3.80 4.01 -1.40
CA THR A 45 -3.76 5.04 -0.35
C THR A 45 -3.56 6.43 -0.94
N LEU A 46 -2.64 6.56 -1.90
CA LEU A 46 -2.37 7.85 -2.54
C LEU A 46 -3.58 8.32 -3.36
N ALA A 47 -4.20 7.44 -4.15
CA ALA A 47 -5.41 7.76 -4.91
C ALA A 47 -6.55 8.21 -3.98
N HIS A 48 -6.77 7.50 -2.87
CA HIS A 48 -7.79 7.84 -1.88
C HIS A 48 -7.59 9.25 -1.29
N LEU A 49 -6.35 9.60 -0.91
CA LEU A 49 -6.04 10.92 -0.38
C LEU A 49 -6.21 12.04 -1.43
N ILE A 50 -5.85 11.78 -2.68
CA ILE A 50 -6.02 12.72 -3.79
C ILE A 50 -7.51 12.97 -4.07
N GLU A 51 -8.32 11.91 -4.14
CA GLU A 51 -9.77 12.02 -4.35
C GLU A 51 -10.47 12.86 -3.26
N GLN A 52 -9.91 12.85 -2.05
CA GLN A 52 -10.42 13.61 -0.91
C GLN A 52 -9.73 14.96 -0.70
N GLU A 53 -8.85 15.39 -1.60
CA GLU A 53 -8.04 16.63 -1.51
C GLU A 53 -7.28 16.76 -0.18
N GLN A 54 -6.83 15.64 0.39
CA GLN A 54 -6.14 15.61 1.67
C GLN A 54 -4.66 15.93 1.52
N GLN A 55 -4.05 16.40 2.63
CA GLN A 55 -2.60 16.56 2.68
C GLN A 55 -1.89 15.21 2.57
N ILE A 56 -0.85 15.16 1.73
CA ILE A 56 -0.07 13.94 1.50
C ILE A 56 1.32 14.16 2.08
N TYR A 57 1.72 13.26 2.97
CA TYR A 57 3.04 13.33 3.57
C TYR A 57 4.12 12.99 2.52
N PRO A 58 5.25 13.75 2.43
CA PRO A 58 6.22 13.57 1.35
C PRO A 58 6.79 12.16 1.21
N LYS A 59 7.01 11.45 2.33
CA LYS A 59 7.52 10.08 2.28
C LYS A 59 6.56 9.11 1.59
N THR A 60 5.25 9.34 1.62
CA THR A 60 4.28 8.52 0.88
C THR A 60 4.49 8.64 -0.63
N ILE A 61 4.83 9.84 -1.11
CA ILE A 61 5.19 10.07 -2.52
C ILE A 61 6.52 9.38 -2.87
N GLU A 62 7.50 9.43 -1.97
CA GLU A 62 8.77 8.71 -2.16
C GLU A 62 8.56 7.20 -2.23
N THR A 63 7.72 6.64 -1.36
CA THR A 63 7.32 5.23 -1.38
C THR A 63 6.63 4.87 -2.69
N TYR A 64 5.69 5.71 -3.15
CA TYR A 64 5.02 5.54 -4.44
C TYR A 64 6.02 5.53 -5.60
N ASN A 65 6.94 6.49 -5.63
CA ASN A 65 7.94 6.57 -6.69
C ASN A 65 8.86 5.36 -6.72
N HIS A 66 9.19 4.79 -5.56
CA HIS A 66 10.06 3.63 -5.46
C HIS A 66 9.36 2.33 -5.86
N TRP A 67 8.15 2.08 -5.36
CA TRP A 67 7.48 0.78 -5.51
C TRP A 67 6.45 0.72 -6.64
N VAL A 68 5.90 1.86 -7.06
CA VAL A 68 4.85 1.92 -8.08
C VAL A 68 5.38 2.46 -9.41
N ALA A 69 6.06 3.61 -9.40
CA ALA A 69 6.46 4.30 -10.62
C ALA A 69 7.71 3.69 -11.29
N LYS A 70 8.59 3.02 -10.52
CA LYS A 70 9.84 2.41 -11.00
C LYS A 70 9.74 0.90 -11.17
N LYS A 71 8.77 0.43 -11.97
CA LYS A 71 8.79 -0.94 -12.48
C LYS A 71 9.63 -1.04 -13.74
#